data_AF-A0A7R9PG25-F1
#
_entry.id   AF-A0A7R9PG25-F1
#
_cell.length_a   1.000
_cell.length_b   1.000
_cell.length_c   1.000
_cell.angle_alpha   90.00
_cell.angle_beta   90.00
_cell.angle_gamma   90.00
#
_symmetry.space_group_name_H-M   'P 1'
#
loop_
_entity.id
_entity.type
_entity.pdbx_description
1 polymer ?
#
loop_
_entity_poly.entity_id
_entity_poly.type
_entity_poly.pdbx_seq_one_letter_code
_entity_poly.pdbx_strand_id
1 'polypeptide(L)'
;MCEGRGHARGEVGLAAIDTCHPHLILCQISDSQSYINTLTKINVFNPVELILPNTFCEGSQPTKLYTLLRDTYTSIGLTTVHRRHFNETIGLQQIKHVCEQEYASVEVLVTSK
;
A
#
# COMPACT_ATOMS: atom_id res chain seq x y z
N MET A 1 -0.19 6.65 2.17
CA MET A 1 -1.47 6.76 1.44
C MET A 1 -2.11 8.11 1.72
N CYS A 2 -1.89 9.11 0.86
CA CYS A 2 -2.64 10.37 0.88
C CYS A 2 -3.52 10.36 -0.37
N GLU A 3 -4.82 10.59 -0.25
CA GLU A 3 -5.58 11.14 -1.36
C GLU A 3 -5.05 12.56 -1.58
N GLY A 4 -4.11 12.69 -2.52
CA GLY A 4 -3.45 13.94 -2.83
C GLY A 4 -4.46 14.95 -3.36
N ARG A 5 -4.70 16.03 -2.60
CA ARG A 5 -5.25 17.26 -3.19
C ARG A 5 -4.14 17.91 -4.00
N GLY A 6 -4.12 17.63 -5.30
CA GLY A 6 -3.22 18.24 -6.29
C GLY A 6 -2.44 17.20 -7.09
N HIS A 7 -2.68 17.17 -8.41
CA HIS A 7 -1.96 16.42 -9.45
C HIS A 7 -1.94 14.87 -9.40
N ALA A 8 -2.14 14.21 -8.25
CA ALA A 8 -2.18 12.74 -8.13
C ALA A 8 -3.61 12.15 -8.08
N ARG A 9 -4.48 12.58 -9.01
CA ARG A 9 -5.87 12.11 -9.05
C ARG A 9 -5.90 10.73 -9.72
N GLY A 10 -6.11 9.69 -8.92
CA GLY A 10 -6.19 8.31 -9.40
C GLY A 10 -4.85 7.57 -9.33
N GLU A 11 -4.12 7.70 -8.23
CA GLU A 11 -2.97 6.83 -7.96
C GLU A 11 -3.14 6.15 -6.61
N VAL A 12 -2.71 4.89 -6.53
CA VAL A 12 -2.74 4.08 -5.33
C VAL A 12 -1.34 3.55 -5.05
N GLY A 13 -0.83 3.87 -3.86
CA GLY A 13 0.42 3.30 -3.35
C GLY A 13 0.15 2.02 -2.58
N LEU A 14 0.89 0.96 -2.91
CA LEU A 14 0.80 -0.37 -2.31
C LEU A 14 2.18 -0.78 -1.78
N ALA A 15 2.18 -1.39 -0.61
CA ALA A 15 3.32 -2.08 -0.04
C ALA A 15 2.90 -3.51 0.31
N ALA A 16 3.68 -4.50 -0.11
CA ALA A 16 3.48 -5.90 0.23
C ALA A 16 4.75 -6.44 0.90
N ILE A 17 4.57 -7.13 2.02
CA ILE A 17 5.66 -7.73 2.80
C ILE A 17 5.34 -9.21 2.94
N ASP A 18 6.29 -10.05 2.55
CA ASP A 18 6.34 -11.45 2.94
C ASP A 18 7.18 -11.54 4.23
N THR A 19 6.68 -12.22 5.25
CA THR A 19 7.40 -12.44 6.52
C THR A 19 8.11 -13.79 6.56
N CYS A 20 7.75 -14.72 5.68
CA CYS A 20 8.45 -15.99 5.49
C CYS A 20 9.72 -15.79 4.64
N HIS A 21 9.68 -14.86 3.69
CA HIS A 21 10.84 -14.41 2.92
C HIS A 21 10.96 -12.89 3.07
N PRO A 22 12.11 -12.31 3.44
CA PRO A 22 12.26 -10.88 3.75
C PRO A 22 12.20 -10.00 2.50
N HIS A 23 11.07 -10.04 1.80
CA HIS A 23 10.82 -9.35 0.54
C HIS A 23 9.78 -8.26 0.78
N LEU A 24 10.21 -7.02 0.49
CA LEU A 24 9.34 -5.85 0.48
C LEU A 24 9.14 -5.41 -0.97
N ILE A 25 7.89 -5.32 -1.40
CA ILE A 25 7.51 -4.78 -2.70
C ILE A 25 6.80 -3.45 -2.46
N LEU A 26 7.32 -2.38 -3.04
CA LEU A 26 6.67 -1.07 -3.09
C LEU A 26 6.26 -0.78 -4.53
N CYS A 27 5.01 -0.38 -4.74
CA CYS A 27 4.57 0.08 -6.04
C CYS A 27 3.54 1.20 -5.92
N GLN A 28 3.60 2.13 -6.87
CA GLN A 28 2.60 3.15 -7.08
C GLN A 28 1.96 2.87 -8.43
N ILE A 29 0.64 2.87 -8.45
CA ILE A 29 -0.14 2.42 -9.60
C ILE A 29 -1.17 3.46 -9.93
N SER A 30 -1.20 3.91 -11.19
CA SER A 30 -2.29 4.72 -11.70
C SER A 30 -3.54 3.86 -11.83
N ASP A 31 -4.65 4.37 -11.32
CA ASP A 31 -5.93 3.69 -11.26
C ASP A 31 -7.08 4.63 -11.58
N SER A 32 -8.20 4.05 -11.96
CA SER A 32 -9.43 4.79 -12.22
C SER A 32 -10.37 4.68 -11.02
N GLN A 33 -11.59 5.22 -11.16
CA GLN A 33 -12.61 5.15 -10.11
C GLN A 33 -13.12 3.73 -9.82
N SER A 34 -12.77 2.74 -10.66
CA SER A 34 -13.11 1.33 -10.47
C SER A 34 -12.03 0.52 -9.74
N TYR A 35 -10.85 1.11 -9.48
CA TYR A 35 -9.75 0.48 -8.75
C TYR A 35 -9.30 -0.90 -9.28
N ILE A 36 -9.46 -1.15 -10.58
CA ILE A 36 -9.22 -2.47 -11.18
C ILE A 36 -7.75 -2.86 -11.06
N ASN A 37 -6.84 -1.90 -11.24
CA ASN A 37 -5.41 -2.19 -11.17
C ASN A 37 -4.99 -2.53 -9.75
N THR A 38 -5.54 -1.82 -8.76
CA THR A 38 -5.35 -2.09 -7.34
C THR A 38 -5.86 -3.49 -6.97
N LEU A 39 -7.10 -3.84 -7.34
CA LEU A 39 -7.66 -5.17 -7.08
C LEU A 39 -6.84 -6.28 -7.75
N THR A 40 -6.44 -6.07 -9.02
CA THR A 40 -5.60 -7.02 -9.75
C THR A 40 -4.28 -7.27 -9.02
N LYS A 41 -3.64 -6.23 -8.49
CA LYS A 41 -2.38 -6.37 -7.75
C LYS A 41 -2.55 -7.07 -6.42
N ILE A 42 -3.63 -6.78 -5.69
CA ILE A 42 -3.96 -7.51 -4.47
C ILE A 42 -4.15 -9.00 -4.77
N ASN A 43 -4.86 -9.35 -5.84
CA ASN A 43 -5.02 -10.75 -6.25
C ASN A 43 -3.69 -11.43 -6.62
N VAL A 44 -2.79 -10.72 -7.30
CA VAL A 44 -1.45 -11.24 -7.63
C VAL A 44 -0.60 -11.45 -6.38
N PHE A 45 -0.67 -10.54 -5.40
CA PHE A 45 0.06 -10.69 -4.14
C PHE A 45 -0.57 -11.74 -3.23
N ASN A 46 -1.87 -11.99 -3.36
CA ASN A 46 -2.65 -12.92 -2.55
C ASN A 46 -2.35 -12.81 -1.04
N PRO A 47 -2.53 -11.61 -0.43
CA PRO A 47 -2.13 -11.38 0.95
C PRO A 47 -3.06 -12.09 1.94
N VAL A 48 -2.52 -12.42 3.12
CA VAL A 48 -3.30 -12.94 4.25
C VAL A 48 -4.04 -11.83 5.01
N GLU A 49 -3.55 -10.59 4.90
CA GLU A 49 -4.10 -9.41 5.58
C GLU A 49 -3.88 -8.14 4.74
N LEU A 50 -4.88 -7.27 4.73
CA LEU A 50 -4.84 -5.94 4.14
C LEU A 50 -4.82 -4.88 5.24
N ILE A 51 -3.76 -4.06 5.26
CA ILE A 51 -3.59 -2.97 6.22
C ILE A 51 -3.91 -1.63 5.55
N LEU A 52 -4.88 -0.90 6.12
CA LEU A 52 -5.42 0.34 5.55
C LEU A 52 -5.33 1.49 6.57
N PRO A 53 -5.27 2.76 6.14
CA PRO A 53 -5.37 3.89 7.05
C PRO A 53 -6.80 3.99 7.60
N ASN A 54 -6.93 4.24 8.89
CA ASN A 54 -8.19 4.50 9.58
C ASN A 54 -9.04 5.61 8.93
N THR A 55 -8.40 6.60 8.31
CA THR A 55 -9.08 7.66 7.55
C THR A 55 -9.95 7.14 6.40
N PHE A 56 -9.78 5.89 5.97
CA PHE A 56 -10.66 5.26 4.97
C PHE A 56 -12.06 4.93 5.50
N CYS A 57 -12.22 4.82 6.83
CA CYS A 57 -13.50 4.47 7.46
C CYS A 57 -13.97 5.44 8.54
N GLU A 58 -13.13 6.37 9.02
CA GLU A 58 -13.45 7.30 10.13
C GLU A 58 -14.36 8.49 9.75
N GLY A 59 -14.67 8.69 8.46
CA GLY A 59 -15.58 9.75 8.01
C GLY A 59 -17.07 9.39 8.16
N SER A 60 -17.96 10.33 7.83
CA SER A 60 -19.41 10.06 7.78
C SER A 60 -19.79 8.91 6.84
N GLN A 61 -18.95 8.65 5.83
CA GLN A 61 -19.06 7.51 4.93
C GLN A 61 -17.66 6.95 4.65
N PRO A 62 -17.51 5.61 4.56
CA PRO A 62 -16.25 5.00 4.17
C PRO A 62 -15.88 5.37 2.73
N THR A 63 -14.59 5.35 2.43
CA THR A 63 -14.11 5.60 1.06
C THR A 63 -14.59 4.51 0.12
N LYS A 64 -14.73 4.85 -1.15
CA LYS A 64 -15.17 3.92 -2.20
C LYS A 64 -14.24 2.71 -2.30
N LEU A 65 -12.93 2.93 -2.15
CA LEU A 65 -11.93 1.87 -2.12
C LEU A 65 -12.10 0.95 -0.91
N TYR A 66 -12.33 1.48 0.29
CA TYR A 66 -12.53 0.65 1.48
C TYR A 66 -13.76 -0.26 1.34
N THR A 67 -14.89 0.31 0.91
CA THR A 67 -16.12 -0.45 0.66
C THR A 67 -15.87 -1.54 -0.37
N LEU A 68 -15.21 -1.22 -1.49
CA LEU A 68 -14.88 -2.18 -2.53
C LEU A 68 -13.99 -3.32 -2.02
N LEU A 69 -12.94 -3.01 -1.25
CA LEU A 69 -12.04 -4.03 -0.68
C LEU A 69 -12.78 -4.95 0.29
N ARG A 70 -13.57 -4.36 1.20
CA ARG A 70 -14.36 -5.11 2.18
C ARG A 70 -15.37 -6.04 1.52
N ASP A 71 -16.04 -5.57 0.47
CA ASP A 71 -17.08 -6.33 -0.21
C ASP A 71 -16.48 -7.39 -1.16
N THR A 72 -15.27 -7.15 -1.69
CA THR A 72 -14.56 -8.09 -2.58
C THR A 72 -13.84 -9.20 -1.79
N TYR A 73 -13.22 -8.86 -0.66
CA TYR A 73 -12.34 -9.77 0.10
C TYR A 73 -12.92 -10.11 1.46
N THR A 74 -13.93 -10.96 1.50
CA THR A 74 -14.59 -11.39 2.74
C THR A 74 -13.76 -12.33 3.60
N SER A 75 -12.80 -13.04 2.99
CA SER A 75 -11.93 -14.01 3.67
C SER A 75 -10.56 -13.46 4.08
N ILE A 76 -10.20 -12.26 3.61
CA ILE A 76 -8.92 -11.62 3.94
C ILE A 76 -9.16 -10.64 5.10
N GLY A 77 -8.30 -10.68 6.12
CA GLY A 77 -8.39 -9.73 7.23
C GLY A 77 -8.20 -8.30 6.76
N LEU A 78 -9.13 -7.39 7.07
CA LEU A 78 -8.97 -5.96 6.83
C LEU A 78 -8.71 -5.24 8.17
N THR A 79 -7.49 -4.75 8.34
CA THR A 79 -7.06 -4.05 9.56
C THR A 79 -6.80 -2.58 9.26
N THR A 80 -7.40 -1.70 10.04
CA THR A 80 -7.19 -0.26 9.92
C THR A 80 -6.18 0.23 10.97
N VAL A 81 -5.18 0.99 10.55
CA VAL A 81 -4.16 1.59 11.44
C VAL A 81 -4.13 3.10 11.28
N HIS A 82 -3.69 3.79 12.34
CA HIS A 82 -3.72 5.25 12.36
C HIS A 82 -2.92 5.88 11.21
N ARG A 83 -3.51 6.87 10.51
CA ARG A 83 -2.93 7.55 9.34
C ARG A 83 -1.51 8.09 9.57
N ARG A 84 -1.14 8.37 10.82
CA ARG A 84 0.22 8.79 11.22
C ARG A 84 1.31 7.82 10.77
N HIS A 85 1.00 6.53 10.67
CA HIS A 85 1.95 5.49 10.24
C HIS A 85 2.11 5.43 8.70
N PHE A 86 1.27 6.12 7.94
CA PHE A 86 1.33 6.15 6.47
C PHE A 86 2.08 7.38 5.92
N ASN A 87 3.21 7.71 6.53
CA ASN A 87 4.04 8.85 6.12
C ASN A 87 5.17 8.37 5.19
N GLU A 88 5.25 8.93 3.99
CA GLU A 88 6.25 8.54 2.98
C GLU A 88 7.69 8.77 3.44
N THR A 89 7.97 9.95 4.01
CA THR A 89 9.31 10.32 4.47
C THR A 89 9.75 9.40 5.62
N ILE A 90 8.90 9.20 6.61
CA ILE A 90 9.21 8.32 7.75
C ILE A 90 9.33 6.87 7.27
N GLY A 91 8.43 6.42 6.40
CA GLY A 91 8.44 5.07 5.85
C GLY A 91 9.72 4.76 5.07
N LEU A 92 10.15 5.68 4.20
CA LEU A 92 11.39 5.52 3.43
C LEU A 92 12.62 5.47 4.35
N GLN A 93 12.68 6.31 5.39
CA GLN A 93 13.77 6.29 6.37
C GLN A 93 13.81 4.97 7.14
N GLN A 94 12.63 4.44 7.54
CA GLN A 94 12.54 3.15 8.22
C GLN A 94 12.98 1.99 7.32
N ILE A 95 12.56 2.00 6.06
CA ILE A 95 12.96 0.98 5.09
C ILE A 95 14.47 1.02 4.90
N LYS A 96 15.07 2.21 4.75
CA LYS A 96 16.53 2.34 4.68
C LYS A 96 17.20 1.77 5.92
N HIS A 97 16.77 2.16 7.11
CA HIS A 97 17.38 1.69 8.35
C HIS A 97 17.30 0.16 8.53
N VAL A 98 16.17 -0.45 8.17
CA VAL A 98 15.96 -1.91 8.28
C VAL A 98 16.70 -2.65 7.16
N CYS A 99 16.73 -2.12 5.94
CA CYS A 99 17.47 -2.70 4.82
C CYS A 99 18.99 -2.50 4.95
N GLU A 100 19.48 -1.46 5.63
CA GLU A 100 20.91 -1.22 5.86
C GLU A 100 21.56 -2.32 6.72
N GLN A 101 20.79 -3.03 7.55
CA GLN A 101 21.33 -4.11 8.40
C GLN A 101 21.38 -5.48 7.70
N GLU A 102 20.58 -5.72 6.65
CA GLU A 102 20.52 -7.04 5.97
C GLU A 102 20.70 -7.01 4.44
N TYR A 103 20.66 -5.84 3.79
CA TYR A 103 20.67 -5.71 2.33
C TYR A 103 21.37 -4.42 1.86
N ALA A 104 22.69 -4.32 2.07
CA ALA A 104 23.54 -3.34 1.35
C ALA A 104 23.61 -3.58 -0.18
N SER A 105 22.85 -4.55 -0.72
CA SER A 105 23.01 -5.07 -2.08
C SER A 105 21.83 -4.83 -3.03
N VAL A 106 20.75 -4.19 -2.58
CA VAL A 106 19.54 -3.95 -3.40
C VAL A 106 19.29 -2.45 -3.61
N GLU A 107 20.34 -1.69 -3.92
CA GLU A 107 20.21 -0.36 -4.54
C GLU A 107 20.06 -0.44 -6.07
N VAL A 108 19.99 -1.64 -6.64
CA VAL A 108 20.04 -1.86 -8.09
C VAL A 108 18.67 -2.35 -8.58
N LEU A 109 17.85 -1.43 -9.14
CA LEU A 109 16.92 -1.65 -10.28
C LEU A 109 15.71 -0.68 -10.35
N VAL A 110 15.83 0.60 -9.97
CA VAL A 110 14.97 1.64 -10.58
C VAL A 110 15.75 2.93 -10.82
N THR A 111 16.93 2.81 -11.43
CA THR A 111 17.36 3.86 -12.35
C THR A 111 17.73 3.17 -13.66
N SER A 112 16.85 3.28 -14.64
CA SER A 112 17.16 2.91 -16.00
C SER A 112 16.37 3.82 -16.94
N LYS A 113 17.12 4.84 -17.38
CA LYS A 113 16.91 5.85 -18.42
C LYS A 113 15.89 6.96 -18.19
#